data_AF-A0A971LZE1-F1
#
_entry.id   AF-A0A971LZE1-F1
#
_cell.length_a   1.000
_cell.length_b   1.000
_cell.length_c   1.000
_cell.angle_alpha   90.00
_cell.angle_beta   90.00
_cell.angle_gamma   90.00
#
_symmetry.space_group_name_H-M   'P 1'
#
loop_
_entity.id
_entity.type
_entity.pdbx_description
1 polymer ?
#
loop_
_entity_poly.entity_id
_entity_poly.type
_entity_poly.pdbx_seq_one_letter_code
_entity_poly.pdbx_strand_id
1 'polypeptide(L)'
;MRVKRFVAKNIQDAMVKVKMEMGKDAIILNTRKFKEGGFLGFFAKEFVEVTAAVDENYRLTENRVLPKPEEKNQVLPEREGVNYEIKEEINKDRDVELNNELTEMKSQIKEIIDKIEYASLNIGLSRAEKKFFQILVENDVEEKLASRIVKRTMERIPSEKQEDKDYIRQEFIETIGNILKKPKPIVLPQKRKQMVFALVGPTGVGKTTTIAKLAANFALNDQKKIALITSDTYRIAAVEQLKTVGEIMGIPVEVVFTPQSMKNSILNHKDKDLIFIDTAGRSHKNVVQMTELKGFLEAAQPDETFLVLSATTRYKDMLEIINNFEKVNFSRLLFTKLDETSTYGAILSTVYKTKKNLSYCTTGQNVPDDIEVADCRKLAELILGDGAQ
;
A
#
# COMPACT_ATOMS: atom_id res chain seq x y z
N MET A 1 18.44 38.28 1.05
CA MET A 1 17.04 37.87 1.17
C MET A 1 16.12 39.03 0.78
N ARG A 2 15.30 38.87 -0.26
CA ARG A 2 14.31 39.85 -0.75
C ARG A 2 12.91 39.33 -0.43
N VAL A 3 12.11 40.09 0.31
CA VAL A 3 10.76 39.69 0.77
C VAL A 3 9.69 40.59 0.15
N LYS A 4 8.57 40.01 -0.29
CA LYS A 4 7.38 40.73 -0.82
C LYS A 4 6.07 40.10 -0.36
N ARG A 5 4.97 40.86 -0.46
CA ARG A 5 3.60 40.41 -0.19
C ARG A 5 2.74 40.52 -1.45
N PHE A 6 1.86 39.54 -1.65
CA PHE A 6 1.00 39.41 -2.83
C PHE A 6 -0.44 39.16 -2.39
N VAL A 7 -1.37 39.98 -2.87
CA VAL A 7 -2.81 39.82 -2.61
C VAL A 7 -3.52 39.33 -3.88
N ALA A 8 -4.39 38.33 -3.74
CA ALA A 8 -5.26 37.86 -4.81
C ALA A 8 -6.56 37.23 -4.28
N LYS A 9 -7.50 36.90 -5.18
CA LYS A 9 -8.83 36.36 -4.81
C LYS A 9 -8.75 34.93 -4.26
N ASN A 10 -7.75 34.17 -4.69
CA ASN A 10 -7.51 32.80 -4.26
C ASN A 10 -5.99 32.54 -4.17
N ILE A 11 -5.60 31.37 -3.65
CA ILE A 11 -4.19 31.02 -3.45
C ILE A 11 -3.46 30.70 -4.76
N GLN A 12 -4.14 30.21 -5.80
CA GLN A 12 -3.54 29.92 -7.10
C GLN A 12 -3.13 31.22 -7.81
N ASP A 13 -4.02 32.21 -7.88
CA ASP A 13 -3.72 33.56 -8.38
C ASP A 13 -2.52 34.18 -7.65
N ALA A 14 -2.45 34.03 -6.32
CA ALA A 14 -1.35 34.57 -5.52
C ALA A 14 -0.02 33.86 -5.83
N MET A 15 -0.02 32.52 -5.94
CA MET A 15 1.17 31.75 -6.30
C MET A 15 1.62 32.01 -7.75
N VAL A 16 0.72 32.33 -8.68
CA VAL A 16 1.08 32.79 -10.03
C VAL A 16 1.84 34.12 -9.96
N LYS A 17 1.34 35.10 -9.19
CA LYS A 17 2.04 36.39 -9.00
C LYS A 17 3.42 36.22 -8.36
N VAL A 18 3.53 35.38 -7.31
CA VAL A 18 4.83 35.05 -6.68
C VAL A 18 5.80 34.48 -7.73
N LYS A 19 5.37 33.50 -8.53
CA LYS A 19 6.23 32.88 -9.56
C LYS A 19 6.63 33.83 -10.67
N MET A 20 5.75 34.76 -11.08
CA MET A 20 6.05 35.77 -12.10
C MET A 20 7.04 36.83 -11.61
N GLU A 21 6.96 37.26 -10.35
CA GLU A 21 7.73 38.41 -9.85
C GLU A 21 8.96 38.03 -9.00
N MET A 22 9.00 36.80 -8.47
CA MET A 22 10.09 36.27 -7.65
C MET A 22 10.68 34.96 -8.19
N GLY A 23 10.18 34.45 -9.32
CA GLY A 23 10.67 33.21 -9.92
C GLY A 23 10.14 31.94 -9.24
N LYS A 24 10.58 30.80 -9.76
CA LYS A 24 10.12 29.46 -9.33
C LYS A 24 10.63 29.06 -7.93
N ASP A 25 11.75 29.63 -7.48
CA ASP A 25 12.50 29.24 -6.27
C ASP A 25 12.12 30.08 -5.03
N ALA A 26 11.01 30.83 -5.10
CA ALA A 26 10.53 31.69 -4.01
C ALA A 26 9.85 30.89 -2.89
N ILE A 27 10.35 31.04 -1.67
CA ILE A 27 9.84 30.39 -0.45
C ILE A 27 8.68 31.21 0.11
N ILE A 28 7.56 30.54 0.44
CA ILE A 28 6.42 31.18 1.10
C ILE A 28 6.65 31.25 2.61
N LEU A 29 6.75 32.45 3.16
CA LEU A 29 6.95 32.69 4.60
C LEU A 29 5.65 32.69 5.40
N ASN A 30 4.56 33.18 4.80
CA ASN A 30 3.25 33.26 5.45
C ASN A 30 2.13 33.28 4.40
N THR A 31 0.95 32.77 4.75
CA THR A 31 -0.28 32.90 3.95
C THR A 31 -1.46 33.11 4.89
N ARG A 32 -2.15 34.24 4.75
CA ARG A 32 -3.36 34.55 5.52
C ARG A 32 -4.55 34.85 4.60
N LYS A 33 -5.72 34.34 4.98
CA LYS A 33 -7.00 34.76 4.38
C LYS A 33 -7.53 35.97 5.14
N PHE A 34 -8.15 36.90 4.42
CA PHE A 34 -8.88 38.02 5.02
C PHE A 34 -10.12 38.35 4.18
N LYS A 35 -11.04 39.14 4.75
CA LYS A 35 -12.22 39.67 4.06
C LYS A 35 -12.09 41.17 3.94
N GLU A 36 -12.39 41.69 2.76
CA GLU A 36 -12.25 43.11 2.44
C GLU A 36 -13.52 43.67 1.77
N GLY A 37 -13.87 44.91 2.13
CA GLY A 37 -15.12 45.56 1.73
C GLY A 37 -16.37 45.03 2.43
N GLY A 38 -17.52 45.60 2.05
CA GLY A 38 -18.84 45.25 2.59
C GLY A 38 -19.33 46.24 3.65
N PHE A 39 -20.61 46.63 3.58
CA PHE A 39 -21.25 47.51 4.56
C PHE A 39 -21.88 46.65 5.67
N LEU A 40 -21.58 46.94 6.93
CA LEU A 40 -21.94 46.12 8.11
C LEU A 40 -21.58 44.61 7.96
N GLY A 41 -20.54 44.30 7.19
CA GLY A 41 -20.08 42.91 6.95
C GLY A 41 -20.83 42.14 5.85
N PHE A 42 -21.91 42.69 5.28
CA PHE A 42 -22.58 42.10 4.12
C PHE A 42 -21.75 42.30 2.84
N PHE A 43 -21.71 41.28 1.97
CA PHE A 43 -20.99 41.26 0.69
C PHE A 43 -19.44 41.41 0.77
N ALA A 44 -18.83 41.19 1.93
CA ALA A 44 -17.38 41.19 2.08
C ALA A 44 -16.71 40.07 1.25
N LYS A 45 -15.68 40.41 0.46
CA LYS A 45 -15.02 39.47 -0.47
C LYS A 45 -13.79 38.83 0.18
N GLU A 46 -13.59 37.53 -0.05
CA GLU A 46 -12.41 36.82 0.42
C GLU A 46 -11.18 37.09 -0.46
N PHE A 47 -10.05 37.34 0.20
CA PHE A 47 -8.75 37.51 -0.40
C PHE A 47 -7.70 36.69 0.36
N VAL A 48 -6.62 36.36 -0.33
CA VAL A 48 -5.44 35.67 0.20
C VAL A 48 -4.24 36.62 0.09
N GLU A 49 -3.60 36.93 1.22
CA GLU A 49 -2.28 37.56 1.26
C GLU A 49 -1.21 36.47 1.44
N VAL A 50 -0.28 36.40 0.50
CA VAL A 50 0.88 35.50 0.52
C VAL A 50 2.14 36.35 0.70
N THR A 51 2.94 36.09 1.73
CA THR A 51 4.27 36.67 1.90
C THR A 51 5.30 35.68 1.40
N ALA A 52 6.13 36.09 0.43
CA ALA A 52 7.15 35.25 -0.20
C ALA A 52 8.53 35.90 -0.14
N ALA A 53 9.57 35.08 -0.19
CA ALA A 53 10.96 35.51 -0.15
C ALA A 53 11.86 34.71 -1.09
N VAL A 54 12.90 35.36 -1.61
CA VAL A 54 14.01 34.74 -2.34
C VAL A 54 15.31 35.14 -1.65
N ASP A 55 16.27 34.23 -1.59
CA ASP A 55 17.60 34.52 -1.06
C ASP A 55 18.68 34.00 -2.01
N GLU A 56 19.51 34.93 -2.52
CA GLU A 56 20.39 34.69 -3.68
C GLU A 56 21.57 33.77 -3.37
N ASN A 57 21.82 33.48 -2.09
CA ASN A 57 22.84 32.53 -1.61
C ASN A 57 22.28 31.17 -1.18
N TYR A 58 20.99 30.89 -1.35
CA TYR A 58 20.36 29.67 -0.81
C TYR A 58 20.47 28.46 -1.77
N ARG A 59 21.65 27.84 -1.81
CA ARG A 59 21.76 26.42 -2.23
C ARG A 59 21.06 25.54 -1.18
N LEU A 60 20.27 24.58 -1.64
CA LEU A 60 19.46 23.71 -0.77
C LEU A 60 20.34 22.84 0.15
N THR A 61 20.41 23.22 1.43
CA THR A 61 20.82 22.34 2.52
C THR A 61 19.67 22.25 3.52
N GLU A 62 18.91 21.17 3.45
CA GLU A 62 17.85 20.89 4.41
C GLU A 62 18.47 20.56 5.78
N ASN A 63 18.29 21.45 6.77
CA ASN A 63 18.00 21.13 8.18
C ASN A 63 18.14 22.39 9.05
N ARG A 64 17.02 22.97 9.50
CA ARG A 64 17.00 23.90 10.65
C ARG A 64 15.83 23.60 11.58
N VAL A 65 16.16 23.02 12.73
CA VAL A 65 15.26 22.91 13.88
C VAL A 65 15.12 24.29 14.52
N LEU A 66 13.90 24.65 14.95
CA LEU A 66 13.63 25.93 15.62
C LEU A 66 14.05 25.86 17.11
N PRO A 67 14.77 26.85 17.64
CA PRO A 67 15.11 26.92 19.05
C PRO A 67 13.90 27.29 19.92
N LYS A 68 13.91 26.87 21.18
CA LYS A 68 13.02 27.35 22.26
C LYS A 68 13.80 28.26 23.23
N PRO A 69 13.12 29.09 24.04
CA PRO A 69 13.80 30.08 24.90
C PRO A 69 14.54 29.46 26.10
N GLU A 70 15.53 30.20 26.59
CA GLU A 70 16.26 29.91 27.83
C GLU A 70 15.56 30.53 29.05
N GLU A 71 15.70 29.90 30.22
CA GLU A 71 15.60 30.56 31.52
C GLU A 71 16.93 30.42 32.27
N LYS A 72 17.27 31.38 33.13
CA LYS A 72 18.58 31.48 33.80
C LYS A 72 18.48 31.16 35.29
N ASN A 73 19.50 30.48 35.82
CA ASN A 73 20.30 30.82 37.02
C ASN A 73 21.40 29.73 37.18
N GLN A 74 22.70 30.08 37.27
CA GLN A 74 23.46 30.34 38.52
C GLN A 74 23.36 29.17 39.53
N VAL A 75 24.45 28.58 40.07
CA VAL A 75 25.75 29.12 40.52
C VAL A 75 26.92 28.12 40.25
N LEU A 76 28.18 28.60 40.33
CA LEU A 76 29.47 27.86 40.22
C LEU A 76 30.29 27.98 41.54
N PRO A 77 31.41 27.25 41.75
CA PRO A 77 32.02 26.15 40.98
C PRO A 77 32.05 24.86 41.87
N GLU A 78 33.00 23.91 41.94
CA GLU A 78 34.33 23.68 41.33
C GLU A 78 34.80 22.21 41.52
N ARG A 79 35.64 21.68 40.62
CA ARG A 79 36.88 20.88 40.87
C ARG A 79 37.57 20.53 39.54
N GLU A 80 38.89 20.49 39.55
CA GLU A 80 39.72 20.34 38.34
C GLU A 80 39.76 18.90 37.79
N GLY A 81 39.85 18.78 36.47
CA GLY A 81 40.07 17.51 35.77
C GLY A 81 40.64 17.76 34.37
N VAL A 82 41.96 17.70 34.24
CA VAL A 82 42.65 17.89 32.96
C VAL A 82 42.29 16.75 32.00
N ASN A 83 41.78 17.08 30.81
CA ASN A 83 41.63 16.13 29.72
C ASN A 83 41.99 16.81 28.38
N TYR A 84 42.47 16.02 27.42
CA TYR A 84 43.10 16.54 26.20
C TYR A 84 42.06 17.01 25.17
N GLU A 85 42.21 18.23 24.66
CA GLU A 85 41.49 18.69 23.46
C GLU A 85 42.04 17.99 22.21
N ILE A 86 41.37 16.93 21.76
CA ILE A 86 41.51 16.42 20.40
C ILE A 86 40.52 17.18 19.51
N LYS A 87 41.03 17.91 18.51
CA LYS A 87 40.21 18.69 17.58
C LYS A 87 39.61 17.81 16.48
N GLU A 88 38.39 17.33 16.68
CA GLU A 88 37.60 16.66 15.63
C GLU A 88 36.84 17.66 14.72
N GLU A 89 37.58 18.56 14.06
CA GLU A 89 37.06 19.31 12.89
C GLU A 89 37.37 18.56 11.59
N ILE A 90 36.75 17.39 11.39
CA ILE A 90 37.01 16.53 10.22
C ILE A 90 35.70 16.04 9.56
N ASN A 91 35.41 16.61 8.38
CA ASN A 91 34.74 15.95 7.24
C ASN A 91 33.27 15.44 7.32
N LYS A 92 32.30 16.23 7.80
CA LYS A 92 30.87 15.90 7.59
C LYS A 92 30.46 15.73 6.12
N ASP A 93 31.00 16.53 5.20
CA ASP A 93 30.65 16.42 3.78
C ASP A 93 31.21 15.13 3.15
N ARG A 94 32.44 14.75 3.53
CA ARG A 94 33.06 13.49 3.08
C ARG A 94 32.34 12.28 3.63
N ASP A 95 31.79 12.33 4.85
CA ASP A 95 30.96 11.26 5.39
C ASP A 95 29.66 11.09 4.58
N VAL A 96 29.05 12.18 4.11
CA VAL A 96 27.87 12.11 3.22
C VAL A 96 28.25 11.51 1.86
N GLU A 97 29.35 11.97 1.27
CA GLU A 97 29.88 11.45 0.01
C GLU A 97 30.24 9.95 0.10
N LEU A 98 30.98 9.56 1.14
CA LEU A 98 31.34 8.16 1.43
C LEU A 98 30.10 7.29 1.71
N ASN A 99 29.06 7.81 2.36
CA ASN A 99 27.80 7.08 2.55
C ASN A 99 27.02 6.89 1.25
N ASN A 100 27.11 7.84 0.31
CA ASN A 100 26.55 7.68 -1.03
C ASN A 100 27.34 6.63 -1.83
N GLU A 101 28.67 6.72 -1.87
CA GLU A 101 29.53 5.70 -2.49
C GLU A 101 29.32 4.31 -1.89
N LEU A 102 29.21 4.19 -0.56
CA LEU A 102 28.90 2.94 0.13
C LEU A 102 27.49 2.42 -0.20
N THR A 103 26.54 3.30 -0.52
CA THR A 103 25.18 2.90 -0.92
C THR A 103 25.17 2.43 -2.38
N GLU A 104 25.90 3.10 -3.26
CA GLU A 104 26.07 2.69 -4.65
C GLU A 104 26.88 1.38 -4.76
N MET A 105 27.99 1.25 -4.04
CA MET A 105 28.73 -0.01 -3.91
C MET A 105 27.85 -1.13 -3.36
N LYS A 106 27.00 -0.89 -2.34
CA LYS A 106 26.03 -1.90 -1.87
C LYS A 106 25.04 -2.29 -2.95
N SER A 107 24.61 -1.35 -3.82
CA SER A 107 23.74 -1.64 -4.95
C SER A 107 24.45 -2.48 -6.02
N GLN A 108 25.68 -2.10 -6.41
CA GLN A 108 26.49 -2.82 -7.40
C GLN A 108 26.89 -4.22 -6.90
N ILE A 109 27.33 -4.36 -5.64
CA ILE A 109 27.63 -5.65 -5.00
C ILE A 109 26.37 -6.52 -4.95
N LYS A 110 25.20 -5.95 -4.61
CA LYS A 110 23.93 -6.68 -4.64
C LYS A 110 23.59 -7.14 -6.06
N GLU A 111 23.77 -6.30 -7.08
CA GLU A 111 23.51 -6.67 -8.47
C GLU A 111 24.47 -7.77 -8.97
N ILE A 112 25.74 -7.74 -8.55
CA ILE A 112 26.72 -8.80 -8.80
C ILE A 112 26.33 -10.10 -8.08
N ILE A 113 25.89 -10.03 -6.82
CA ILE A 113 25.37 -11.19 -6.08
C ILE A 113 24.11 -11.75 -6.77
N ASP A 114 23.16 -10.89 -7.15
CA ASP A 114 21.94 -11.30 -7.86
C ASP A 114 22.27 -11.98 -9.21
N LYS A 115 23.30 -11.51 -9.94
CA LYS A 115 23.79 -12.14 -11.19
C LYS A 115 24.55 -13.45 -10.97
N ILE A 116 25.40 -13.54 -9.93
CA ILE A 116 26.10 -14.78 -9.57
C ILE A 116 25.10 -15.83 -9.08
N GLU A 117 24.10 -15.41 -8.29
CA GLU A 117 22.99 -16.26 -7.87
C GLU A 117 22.23 -16.74 -9.11
N TYR A 118 21.76 -15.87 -10.01
CA TYR A 118 21.09 -16.24 -11.26
C TYR A 118 21.88 -17.24 -12.12
N ALA A 119 23.20 -17.03 -12.28
CA ALA A 119 24.06 -17.99 -12.97
C ALA A 119 24.07 -19.35 -12.25
N SER A 120 24.25 -19.35 -10.93
CA SER A 120 24.25 -20.58 -10.12
C SER A 120 22.90 -21.31 -10.08
N LEU A 121 21.76 -20.60 -10.17
CA LEU A 121 20.41 -21.18 -10.21
C LEU A 121 20.16 -21.96 -11.52
N ASN A 122 20.94 -21.72 -12.57
CA ASN A 122 20.83 -22.38 -13.88
C ASN A 122 21.92 -23.45 -14.12
N ILE A 123 23.01 -23.42 -13.36
CA ILE A 123 24.10 -24.41 -13.43
C ILE A 123 23.67 -25.70 -12.74
N GLY A 124 23.90 -26.84 -13.39
CA GLY A 124 23.55 -28.17 -12.87
C GLY A 124 22.10 -28.62 -13.14
N LEU A 125 21.16 -27.72 -13.45
CA LEU A 125 19.78 -28.11 -13.76
C LEU A 125 19.71 -29.01 -15.00
N SER A 126 18.96 -30.11 -14.88
CA SER A 126 18.57 -31.03 -15.95
C SER A 126 17.66 -30.36 -17.00
N ARG A 127 17.39 -31.08 -18.10
CA ARG A 127 16.47 -30.60 -19.15
C ARG A 127 15.04 -30.41 -18.65
N ALA A 128 14.58 -31.27 -17.73
CA ALA A 128 13.26 -31.14 -17.11
C ALA A 128 13.20 -29.93 -16.18
N GLU A 129 14.17 -29.78 -15.27
CA GLU A 129 14.25 -28.63 -14.36
C GLU A 129 14.28 -27.30 -15.10
N LYS A 130 15.06 -27.19 -16.19
CA LYS A 130 15.11 -25.99 -17.03
C LYS A 130 13.76 -25.66 -17.67
N LYS A 131 13.01 -26.66 -18.14
CA LYS A 131 11.66 -26.46 -18.68
C LYS A 131 10.72 -25.86 -17.61
N PHE A 132 10.68 -26.46 -16.41
CA PHE A 132 9.81 -25.96 -15.33
C PHE A 132 10.27 -24.61 -14.75
N PHE A 133 11.58 -24.34 -14.68
CA PHE A 133 12.10 -23.03 -14.30
C PHE A 133 11.64 -21.95 -15.28
N GLN A 134 11.81 -22.19 -16.58
CA GLN A 134 11.39 -21.28 -17.64
C GLN A 134 9.87 -21.03 -17.58
N ILE A 135 9.04 -22.07 -17.48
CA ILE A 135 7.57 -21.94 -17.37
C ILE A 135 7.16 -21.04 -16.19
N LEU A 136 7.78 -21.22 -15.02
CA LEU A 136 7.45 -20.43 -13.83
C LEU A 136 7.86 -18.95 -14.01
N VAL A 137 9.04 -18.68 -14.57
CA VAL A 137 9.52 -17.31 -14.83
C VAL A 137 8.70 -16.61 -15.92
N GLU A 138 8.33 -17.31 -16.99
CA GLU A 138 7.42 -16.83 -18.04
C GLU A 138 6.00 -16.52 -17.51
N ASN A 139 5.60 -17.14 -16.39
CA ASN A 139 4.36 -16.86 -15.68
C ASN A 139 4.51 -15.82 -14.54
N ASP A 140 5.54 -14.97 -14.56
CA ASP A 140 5.84 -13.94 -13.54
C ASP A 140 6.13 -14.46 -12.12
N VAL A 141 6.58 -15.71 -11.96
CA VAL A 141 7.15 -16.18 -10.68
C VAL A 141 8.56 -15.63 -10.50
N GLU A 142 8.83 -15.01 -9.35
CA GLU A 142 10.13 -14.50 -8.96
C GLU A 142 11.22 -15.59 -9.03
N GLU A 143 12.33 -15.31 -9.72
CA GLU A 143 13.33 -16.30 -10.14
C GLU A 143 13.90 -17.15 -8.98
N LYS A 144 14.20 -16.54 -7.82
CA LYS A 144 14.74 -17.25 -6.65
C LYS A 144 13.70 -18.12 -5.97
N LEU A 145 12.41 -17.79 -6.12
CA LEU A 145 11.29 -18.68 -5.78
C LEU A 145 11.08 -19.77 -6.85
N ALA A 146 11.14 -19.45 -8.13
CA ALA A 146 10.97 -20.40 -9.23
C ALA A 146 12.02 -21.54 -9.16
N SER A 147 13.31 -21.21 -9.08
CA SER A 147 14.38 -22.21 -8.94
C SER A 147 14.26 -23.01 -7.62
N ARG A 148 13.82 -22.37 -6.54
CA ARG A 148 13.55 -23.02 -5.24
C ARG A 148 12.37 -23.99 -5.30
N ILE A 149 11.34 -23.72 -6.10
CA ILE A 149 10.24 -24.64 -6.36
C ILE A 149 10.75 -25.83 -7.17
N VAL A 150 11.40 -25.55 -8.31
CA VAL A 150 11.94 -26.58 -9.22
C VAL A 150 12.82 -27.58 -8.48
N LYS A 151 13.86 -27.09 -7.79
CA LYS A 151 14.78 -27.95 -7.05
C LYS A 151 14.06 -28.79 -5.99
N ARG A 152 13.22 -28.17 -5.14
CA ARG A 152 12.51 -28.88 -4.07
C ARG A 152 11.47 -29.89 -4.56
N THR A 153 10.90 -29.68 -5.74
CA THR A 153 9.94 -30.61 -6.34
C THR A 153 10.71 -31.81 -6.91
N MET A 154 11.75 -31.55 -7.70
CA MET A 154 12.54 -32.61 -8.33
C MET A 154 13.35 -33.44 -7.33
N GLU A 155 13.81 -32.86 -6.22
CA GLU A 155 14.43 -33.57 -5.09
C GLU A 155 13.49 -34.57 -4.38
N ARG A 156 12.17 -34.48 -4.59
CA ARG A 156 11.17 -35.37 -3.99
C ARG A 156 10.67 -36.48 -4.93
N ILE A 157 10.78 -36.26 -6.23
CA ILE A 157 10.24 -37.18 -7.24
C ILE A 157 11.12 -38.43 -7.30
N PRO A 158 10.58 -39.64 -7.01
CA PRO A 158 11.33 -40.89 -7.09
C PRO A 158 11.95 -41.07 -8.48
N SER A 159 13.14 -41.65 -8.58
CA SER A 159 13.86 -41.79 -9.86
C SER A 159 13.04 -42.49 -10.95
N GLU A 160 12.22 -43.48 -10.57
CA GLU A 160 11.26 -44.19 -11.43
C GLU A 160 10.15 -43.29 -12.03
N LYS A 161 9.96 -42.09 -11.49
CA LYS A 161 8.95 -41.09 -11.89
C LYS A 161 9.55 -39.81 -12.50
N GLN A 162 10.88 -39.72 -12.67
CA GLN A 162 11.52 -38.52 -13.22
C GLN A 162 11.31 -38.33 -14.74
N GLU A 163 10.69 -39.30 -15.43
CA GLU A 163 10.21 -39.18 -16.82
C GLU A 163 8.68 -39.11 -16.93
N ASP A 164 7.94 -39.33 -15.83
CA ASP A 164 6.48 -39.32 -15.80
C ASP A 164 5.97 -37.88 -15.70
N LYS A 165 5.68 -37.28 -16.86
CA LYS A 165 5.21 -35.88 -16.98
C LYS A 165 4.04 -35.55 -16.06
N ASP A 166 3.03 -36.42 -16.00
CA ASP A 166 1.81 -36.15 -15.25
C ASP A 166 2.10 -36.21 -13.75
N TYR A 167 2.89 -37.18 -13.30
CA TYR A 167 3.37 -37.23 -11.92
C TYR A 167 4.16 -35.95 -11.55
N ILE A 168 5.12 -35.55 -12.39
CA ILE A 168 5.90 -34.32 -12.19
C ILE A 168 4.97 -33.10 -12.12
N ARG A 169 4.02 -32.96 -13.05
CA ARG A 169 3.05 -31.84 -13.06
C ARG A 169 2.24 -31.79 -11.76
N GLN A 170 1.75 -32.94 -11.25
CA GLN A 170 1.01 -32.98 -9.99
C GLN A 170 1.88 -32.57 -8.79
N GLU A 171 3.14 -33.00 -8.71
CA GLU A 171 4.08 -32.60 -7.65
C GLU A 171 4.41 -31.11 -7.67
N PHE A 172 4.45 -30.48 -8.86
CA PHE A 172 4.55 -29.02 -8.98
C PHE A 172 3.26 -28.32 -8.52
N ILE A 173 2.07 -28.82 -8.89
CA ILE A 173 0.77 -28.30 -8.42
C ILE A 173 0.68 -28.37 -6.89
N GLU A 174 1.00 -29.52 -6.31
CA GLU A 174 1.06 -29.78 -4.86
C GLU A 174 2.05 -28.82 -4.17
N THR A 175 3.26 -28.67 -4.71
CA THR A 175 4.29 -27.79 -4.14
C THR A 175 3.89 -26.32 -4.18
N ILE A 176 3.28 -25.86 -5.27
CA ILE A 176 2.81 -24.47 -5.41
C ILE A 176 1.59 -24.21 -4.50
N GLY A 177 0.62 -25.13 -4.46
CA GLY A 177 -0.54 -25.03 -3.56
C GLY A 177 -0.14 -24.96 -2.08
N ASN A 178 0.87 -25.74 -1.67
CA ASN A 178 1.43 -25.68 -0.32
C ASN A 178 2.13 -24.33 -0.01
N ILE A 179 2.72 -23.67 -1.01
CA ILE A 179 3.32 -22.32 -0.84
C ILE A 179 2.25 -21.23 -0.74
N LEU A 180 1.14 -21.35 -1.49
CA LEU A 180 -0.03 -20.47 -1.37
C LEU A 180 -0.74 -20.62 -0.01
N LYS A 181 -0.63 -21.81 0.60
CA LYS A 181 -1.23 -22.25 1.87
C LYS A 181 -2.75 -22.33 1.81
N LYS A 182 -3.37 -22.98 2.81
CA LYS A 182 -4.83 -23.00 2.90
C LYS A 182 -5.40 -21.55 2.93
N PRO A 183 -6.38 -21.22 2.07
CA PRO A 183 -7.05 -19.92 2.06
C PRO A 183 -7.73 -19.63 3.40
N LYS A 184 -7.92 -18.34 3.68
CA LYS A 184 -8.75 -17.86 4.78
C LYS A 184 -9.84 -16.94 4.23
N PRO A 185 -11.05 -17.46 3.92
CA PRO A 185 -12.24 -16.63 3.73
C PRO A 185 -12.70 -16.04 5.07
N ILE A 186 -13.61 -15.07 5.03
CA ILE A 186 -14.27 -14.56 6.24
C ILE A 186 -15.04 -15.73 6.89
N VAL A 187 -14.84 -15.92 8.19
CA VAL A 187 -15.51 -16.97 8.99
C VAL A 187 -16.13 -16.29 10.20
N LEU A 188 -17.45 -16.41 10.33
CA LEU A 188 -18.22 -15.73 11.37
C LEU A 188 -18.26 -16.59 12.65
N PRO A 189 -17.68 -16.14 13.78
CA PRO A 189 -17.62 -16.95 14.99
C PRO A 189 -18.95 -16.92 15.74
N GLN A 190 -19.52 -18.09 16.02
CA GLN A 190 -20.87 -18.32 16.58
C GLN A 190 -21.27 -17.47 17.80
N LYS A 191 -20.32 -16.94 18.57
CA LYS A 191 -20.57 -16.18 19.81
C LYS A 191 -20.38 -14.66 19.68
N ARG A 192 -19.94 -14.14 18.52
CA ARG A 192 -19.69 -12.71 18.33
C ARG A 192 -20.83 -12.06 17.57
N LYS A 193 -21.37 -10.95 18.09
CA LYS A 193 -22.54 -10.26 17.52
C LYS A 193 -22.25 -9.35 16.33
N GLN A 194 -20.98 -9.02 16.08
CA GLN A 194 -20.55 -8.11 15.02
C GLN A 194 -19.08 -8.35 14.67
N MET A 195 -18.74 -8.34 13.38
CA MET A 195 -17.36 -8.20 12.89
C MET A 195 -17.20 -6.98 11.99
N VAL A 196 -16.03 -6.36 12.07
CA VAL A 196 -15.67 -5.17 11.27
C VAL A 196 -14.51 -5.50 10.35
N PHE A 197 -14.68 -5.31 9.04
CA PHE A 197 -13.70 -5.64 8.02
C PHE A 197 -13.32 -4.40 7.19
N ALA A 198 -12.03 -4.18 6.96
CA ALA A 198 -11.55 -3.06 6.14
C ALA A 198 -10.82 -3.55 4.88
N LEU A 199 -11.13 -2.98 3.72
CA LEU A 199 -10.36 -3.21 2.49
C LEU A 199 -9.47 -2.00 2.21
N VAL A 200 -8.16 -2.24 2.18
CA VAL A 200 -7.11 -1.24 1.91
C VAL A 200 -6.34 -1.61 0.64
N GLY A 201 -5.69 -0.62 0.02
CA GLY A 201 -4.93 -0.83 -1.22
C GLY A 201 -5.01 0.38 -2.15
N PRO A 202 -4.30 0.34 -3.30
CA PRO A 202 -4.16 1.48 -4.21
C PRO A 202 -5.47 2.03 -4.80
N THR A 203 -5.33 3.06 -5.65
CA THR A 203 -6.34 3.42 -6.65
C THR A 203 -6.58 2.26 -7.63
N GLY A 204 -7.79 2.14 -8.18
CA GLY A 204 -8.10 1.24 -9.30
C GLY A 204 -8.21 -0.26 -9.01
N VAL A 205 -7.69 -0.77 -7.88
CA VAL A 205 -7.67 -2.21 -7.54
C VAL A 205 -9.03 -2.81 -7.11
N GLY A 206 -10.15 -2.19 -7.47
CA GLY A 206 -11.49 -2.79 -7.28
C GLY A 206 -12.03 -2.91 -5.84
N LYS A 207 -11.52 -2.15 -4.85
CA LYS A 207 -11.93 -2.25 -3.43
C LYS A 207 -13.44 -2.11 -3.20
N THR A 208 -14.02 -1.00 -3.67
CA THR A 208 -15.47 -0.70 -3.60
C THR A 208 -16.31 -1.82 -4.22
N THR A 209 -15.92 -2.31 -5.40
CA THR A 209 -16.59 -3.43 -6.09
C THR A 209 -16.43 -4.75 -5.33
N THR A 210 -15.28 -5.00 -4.71
CA THR A 210 -15.03 -6.20 -3.90
C THR A 210 -15.91 -6.20 -2.64
N ILE A 211 -16.08 -5.03 -2.00
CA ILE A 211 -17.03 -4.86 -0.89
C ILE A 211 -18.46 -5.10 -1.34
N ALA A 212 -18.86 -4.59 -2.51
CA ALA A 212 -20.19 -4.85 -3.07
C ALA A 212 -20.44 -6.36 -3.22
N LYS A 213 -19.50 -7.12 -3.80
CA LYS A 213 -19.62 -8.58 -3.95
C LYS A 213 -19.62 -9.34 -2.62
N LEU A 214 -18.76 -8.97 -1.66
CA LEU A 214 -18.72 -9.59 -0.34
C LEU A 214 -20.02 -9.33 0.43
N ALA A 215 -20.49 -8.09 0.47
CA ALA A 215 -21.71 -7.70 1.16
C ALA A 215 -22.94 -8.36 0.52
N ALA A 216 -23.05 -8.37 -0.81
CA ALA A 216 -24.12 -9.05 -1.52
C ALA A 216 -24.18 -10.55 -1.17
N ASN A 217 -23.05 -11.26 -1.21
CA ASN A 217 -23.00 -12.68 -0.85
C ASN A 217 -23.41 -12.93 0.62
N PHE A 218 -22.88 -12.15 1.58
CA PHE A 218 -23.23 -12.32 2.99
C PHE A 218 -24.69 -11.92 3.31
N ALA A 219 -25.27 -10.96 2.58
CA ALA A 219 -26.65 -10.53 2.77
C ALA A 219 -27.67 -11.49 2.13
N LEU A 220 -27.40 -11.97 0.92
CA LEU A 220 -28.32 -12.81 0.14
C LEU A 220 -28.22 -14.29 0.54
N ASN A 221 -27.00 -14.84 0.60
CA ASN A 221 -26.79 -16.27 0.80
C ASN A 221 -26.75 -16.63 2.30
N ASP A 222 -25.98 -15.88 3.09
CA ASP A 222 -25.82 -16.11 4.53
C ASP A 222 -26.87 -15.36 5.39
N GLN A 223 -27.74 -14.55 4.79
CA GLN A 223 -28.81 -13.79 5.47
C GLN A 223 -28.32 -12.90 6.62
N LYS A 224 -27.15 -12.28 6.47
CA LYS A 224 -26.52 -11.43 7.50
C LYS A 224 -27.01 -9.99 7.40
N LYS A 225 -27.14 -9.33 8.55
CA LYS A 225 -27.34 -7.89 8.65
C LYS A 225 -26.00 -7.19 8.43
N ILE A 226 -25.93 -6.33 7.43
CA ILE A 226 -24.70 -5.65 7.03
C ILE A 226 -24.87 -4.14 7.14
N ALA A 227 -23.78 -3.41 7.36
CA ALA A 227 -23.64 -2.01 6.96
C ALA A 227 -22.36 -1.82 6.14
N LEU A 228 -22.39 -0.83 5.25
CA LEU A 228 -21.24 -0.36 4.48
C LEU A 228 -20.83 1.00 5.02
N ILE A 229 -19.52 1.23 5.17
CA ILE A 229 -18.97 2.54 5.53
C ILE A 229 -17.94 2.91 4.47
N THR A 230 -18.01 4.11 3.89
CA THR A 230 -16.98 4.59 2.96
C THR A 230 -16.27 5.85 3.43
N SER A 231 -14.94 5.83 3.29
CA SER A 231 -14.07 7.01 3.39
C SER A 231 -13.43 7.39 2.05
N ASP A 232 -13.90 6.87 0.89
CA ASP A 232 -13.53 7.38 -0.44
C ASP A 232 -14.32 8.66 -0.81
N THR A 233 -14.26 9.65 0.07
CA THR A 233 -14.90 10.96 -0.13
C THR A 233 -14.21 11.81 -1.21
N TYR A 234 -13.07 11.35 -1.74
CA TYR A 234 -12.34 12.00 -2.83
C TYR A 234 -12.89 11.64 -4.21
N ARG A 235 -13.41 10.42 -4.38
CA ARG A 235 -14.06 9.98 -5.63
C ARG A 235 -15.57 10.08 -5.47
N ILE A 236 -16.13 11.25 -5.80
CA ILE A 236 -17.58 11.54 -5.71
C ILE A 236 -18.43 10.38 -6.29
N ALA A 237 -18.09 9.89 -7.48
CA ALA A 237 -18.80 8.79 -8.13
C ALA A 237 -18.68 7.43 -7.42
N ALA A 238 -17.63 7.20 -6.60
CA ALA A 238 -17.48 5.96 -5.83
C ALA A 238 -18.44 5.90 -4.62
N VAL A 239 -18.69 7.05 -3.98
CA VAL A 239 -19.71 7.18 -2.92
C VAL A 239 -21.09 6.87 -3.47
N GLU A 240 -21.48 7.51 -4.58
CA GLU A 240 -22.79 7.26 -5.19
C GLU A 240 -22.90 5.83 -5.76
N GLN A 241 -21.84 5.27 -6.35
CA GLN A 241 -21.80 3.86 -6.76
C GLN A 241 -22.07 2.91 -5.58
N LEU A 242 -21.43 3.12 -4.43
CA LEU A 242 -21.62 2.26 -3.26
C LEU A 242 -23.01 2.43 -2.63
N LYS A 243 -23.56 3.65 -2.61
CA LYS A 243 -24.96 3.90 -2.23
C LYS A 243 -25.94 3.17 -3.14
N THR A 244 -25.81 3.29 -4.46
CA THR A 244 -26.71 2.61 -5.42
C THR A 244 -26.69 1.10 -5.21
N VAL A 245 -25.52 0.50 -4.98
CA VAL A 245 -25.37 -0.91 -4.60
C VAL A 245 -26.10 -1.22 -3.29
N GLY A 246 -25.93 -0.40 -2.25
CA GLY A 246 -26.59 -0.58 -0.96
C GLY A 246 -28.12 -0.46 -1.04
N GLU A 247 -28.63 0.53 -1.77
CA GLU A 247 -30.06 0.76 -2.00
C GLU A 247 -30.71 -0.44 -2.72
N ILE A 248 -30.07 -0.97 -3.77
CA ILE A 248 -30.54 -2.18 -4.48
C ILE A 248 -30.61 -3.40 -3.55
N MET A 249 -29.73 -3.49 -2.55
CA MET A 249 -29.63 -4.65 -1.64
C MET A 249 -30.32 -4.43 -0.28
N GLY A 250 -30.89 -3.25 -0.02
CA GLY A 250 -31.38 -2.87 1.31
C GLY A 250 -30.30 -2.73 2.39
N ILE A 251 -29.03 -2.57 2.00
CA ILE A 251 -27.87 -2.46 2.91
C ILE A 251 -27.57 -0.97 3.15
N PRO A 252 -27.59 -0.48 4.41
CA PRO A 252 -27.26 0.92 4.71
C PRO A 252 -25.80 1.25 4.40
N VAL A 253 -25.56 2.44 3.84
CA VAL A 253 -24.23 2.98 3.50
C VAL A 253 -24.01 4.31 4.22
N GLU A 254 -23.04 4.37 5.14
CA GLU A 254 -22.63 5.62 5.81
C GLU A 254 -21.36 6.20 5.17
N VAL A 255 -21.29 7.53 5.05
CA VAL A 255 -20.17 8.26 4.43
C VAL A 255 -19.44 9.04 5.52
N VAL A 256 -18.17 8.70 5.77
CA VAL A 256 -17.42 9.24 6.92
C VAL A 256 -16.21 10.06 6.49
N PHE A 257 -16.18 11.31 6.95
CA PHE A 257 -15.17 12.31 6.58
C PHE A 257 -14.03 12.44 7.61
N THR A 258 -14.17 11.83 8.79
CA THR A 258 -13.18 11.91 9.88
C THR A 258 -13.07 10.60 10.66
N PRO A 259 -11.94 10.33 11.33
CA PRO A 259 -11.82 9.21 12.27
C PRO A 259 -12.90 9.20 13.37
N GLN A 260 -13.35 10.37 13.85
CA GLN A 260 -14.42 10.44 14.85
C GLN A 260 -15.80 10.05 14.28
N SER A 261 -16.10 10.42 13.03
CA SER A 261 -17.34 9.96 12.36
C SER A 261 -17.29 8.46 12.03
N MET A 262 -16.13 7.94 11.63
CA MET A 262 -15.90 6.48 11.51
C MET A 262 -16.21 5.74 12.82
N LYS A 263 -15.64 6.20 13.94
CA LYS A 263 -15.93 5.62 15.27
C LYS A 263 -17.42 5.68 15.62
N ASN A 264 -18.09 6.80 15.33
CA ASN A 264 -19.52 6.94 15.57
C ASN A 264 -20.35 5.98 14.71
N SER A 265 -20.02 5.82 13.42
CA SER A 265 -20.70 4.91 12.50
C SER A 265 -20.66 3.45 12.97
N ILE A 266 -19.49 2.96 13.39
CA ILE A 266 -19.33 1.63 14.00
C ILE A 266 -20.23 1.47 15.24
N LEU A 267 -20.36 2.52 16.06
CA LEU A 267 -21.21 2.51 17.25
C LEU A 267 -22.72 2.57 16.92
N ASN A 268 -23.10 3.22 15.82
CA ASN A 268 -24.48 3.30 15.32
C ASN A 268 -24.94 1.95 14.76
N HIS A 269 -24.07 1.26 14.02
CA HIS A 269 -24.38 0.00 13.34
C HIS A 269 -24.15 -1.26 14.20
N LYS A 270 -24.19 -1.16 15.54
CA LYS A 270 -24.10 -2.29 16.48
C LYS A 270 -25.19 -3.37 16.32
N ASP A 271 -26.24 -3.11 15.53
CA ASP A 271 -27.30 -4.06 15.20
C ASP A 271 -26.94 -5.00 14.04
N LYS A 272 -25.80 -4.77 13.37
CA LYS A 272 -25.33 -5.54 12.21
C LYS A 272 -24.35 -6.63 12.60
N ASP A 273 -24.52 -7.82 12.02
CA ASP A 273 -23.57 -8.93 12.12
C ASP A 273 -22.22 -8.56 11.47
N LEU A 274 -22.25 -7.72 10.43
CA LEU A 274 -21.12 -7.34 9.61
C LEU A 274 -21.06 -5.84 9.31
N ILE A 275 -19.85 -5.29 9.31
CA ILE A 275 -19.55 -3.98 8.75
C ILE A 275 -18.37 -4.10 7.79
N PHE A 276 -18.54 -3.62 6.55
CA PHE A 276 -17.45 -3.49 5.57
C PHE A 276 -17.06 -2.02 5.37
N ILE A 277 -15.76 -1.73 5.50
CA ILE A 277 -15.19 -0.39 5.36
C ILE A 277 -14.46 -0.29 4.01
N ASP A 278 -15.02 0.50 3.10
CA ASP A 278 -14.33 0.93 1.88
C ASP A 278 -13.44 2.14 2.18
N THR A 279 -12.17 2.04 1.81
CA THR A 279 -11.17 3.08 2.07
C THR A 279 -10.72 3.71 0.76
N ALA A 280 -10.45 5.03 0.78
CA ALA A 280 -10.15 5.74 -0.45
C ALA A 280 -9.02 5.09 -1.28
N GLY A 281 -9.17 5.12 -2.61
CA GLY A 281 -8.05 4.85 -3.52
C GLY A 281 -6.91 5.85 -3.28
N ARG A 282 -5.87 5.44 -2.56
CA ARG A 282 -4.75 6.30 -2.16
C ARG A 282 -3.46 5.87 -2.85
N SER A 283 -2.59 6.82 -3.15
CA SER A 283 -1.25 6.49 -3.66
C SER A 283 -0.39 6.00 -2.50
N HIS A 284 0.19 4.80 -2.63
CA HIS A 284 1.11 4.25 -1.63
C HIS A 284 2.36 5.14 -1.40
N LYS A 285 2.64 6.04 -2.34
CA LYS A 285 3.73 7.04 -2.29
C LYS A 285 3.37 8.30 -1.50
N ASN A 286 2.10 8.51 -1.14
CA ASN A 286 1.65 9.70 -0.42
C ASN A 286 1.59 9.44 1.10
N VAL A 287 2.60 9.94 1.82
CA VAL A 287 2.73 9.79 3.28
C VAL A 287 1.52 10.36 4.03
N VAL A 288 1.01 11.53 3.63
CA VAL A 288 -0.16 12.16 4.28
C VAL A 288 -1.40 11.29 4.15
N GLN A 289 -1.64 10.75 2.95
CA GLN A 289 -2.78 9.86 2.70
C GLN A 289 -2.69 8.56 3.49
N MET A 290 -1.49 8.01 3.72
CA MET A 290 -1.29 6.81 4.54
C MET A 290 -1.47 7.08 6.04
N THR A 291 -1.04 8.25 6.55
CA THR A 291 -1.29 8.67 7.94
C THR A 291 -2.78 8.86 8.22
N GLU A 292 -3.50 9.48 7.30
CA GLU A 292 -4.96 9.67 7.40
C GLU A 292 -5.71 8.33 7.35
N LEU A 293 -5.33 7.42 6.43
CA LEU A 293 -5.86 6.06 6.37
C LEU A 293 -5.62 5.31 7.70
N LYS A 294 -4.42 5.42 8.27
CA LYS A 294 -4.10 4.84 9.57
C LYS A 294 -5.05 5.38 10.65
N GLY A 295 -5.28 6.69 10.71
CA GLY A 295 -6.20 7.29 11.67
C GLY A 295 -7.65 6.80 11.55
N PHE A 296 -8.14 6.56 10.32
CA PHE A 296 -9.44 5.92 10.10
C PHE A 296 -9.48 4.49 10.65
N LEU A 297 -8.44 3.70 10.43
CA LEU A 297 -8.38 2.30 10.87
C LEU A 297 -8.20 2.18 12.40
N GLU A 298 -7.42 3.07 13.02
CA GLU A 298 -7.26 3.16 14.48
C GLU A 298 -8.58 3.54 15.19
N ALA A 299 -9.43 4.33 14.54
CA ALA A 299 -10.75 4.70 15.05
C ALA A 299 -11.85 3.65 14.77
N ALA A 300 -11.74 2.91 13.66
CA ALA A 300 -12.64 1.82 13.29
C ALA A 300 -12.38 0.52 14.08
N GLN A 301 -11.12 0.25 14.43
CA GLN A 301 -10.65 -0.98 15.07
C GLN A 301 -11.15 -2.26 14.34
N PRO A 302 -10.87 -2.40 13.03
CA PRO A 302 -11.31 -3.56 12.26
C PRO A 302 -10.68 -4.85 12.79
N ASP A 303 -11.46 -5.93 12.80
CA ASP A 303 -11.01 -7.26 13.19
C ASP A 303 -9.99 -7.81 12.21
N GLU A 304 -10.24 -7.58 10.91
CA GLU A 304 -9.32 -7.95 9.85
C GLU A 304 -9.27 -6.88 8.75
N THR A 305 -8.05 -6.59 8.31
CA THR A 305 -7.76 -5.64 7.23
C THR A 305 -7.19 -6.42 6.05
N PHE A 306 -7.89 -6.36 4.91
CA PHE A 306 -7.51 -6.99 3.66
C PHE A 306 -6.71 -6.01 2.81
N LEU A 307 -5.49 -6.38 2.40
CA LEU A 307 -4.79 -5.67 1.33
C LEU A 307 -5.26 -6.23 -0.01
N VAL A 308 -5.93 -5.36 -0.77
CA VAL A 308 -6.43 -5.63 -2.12
C VAL A 308 -5.36 -5.26 -3.14
N LEU A 309 -5.03 -6.20 -4.01
CA LEU A 309 -4.08 -6.04 -5.12
C LEU A 309 -4.75 -6.40 -6.45
N SER A 310 -4.35 -5.77 -7.55
CA SER A 310 -4.73 -6.21 -8.90
C SER A 310 -3.75 -7.27 -9.38
N ALA A 311 -4.22 -8.39 -9.93
CA ALA A 311 -3.37 -9.43 -10.50
C ALA A 311 -2.48 -8.89 -11.64
N THR A 312 -2.97 -7.91 -12.39
CA THR A 312 -2.22 -7.17 -13.44
C THR A 312 -1.11 -6.24 -12.91
N THR A 313 -0.87 -6.19 -11.60
CA THR A 313 0.23 -5.37 -11.02
C THR A 313 1.56 -6.12 -11.14
N ARG A 314 2.57 -5.53 -11.76
CA ARG A 314 3.90 -6.16 -11.83
C ARG A 314 4.43 -6.43 -10.42
N TYR A 315 5.04 -7.59 -10.19
CA TYR A 315 5.48 -8.02 -8.85
C TYR A 315 6.38 -6.97 -8.13
N LYS A 316 7.27 -6.28 -8.86
CA LYS A 316 8.10 -5.20 -8.30
C LYS A 316 7.28 -4.04 -7.72
N ASP A 317 6.17 -3.67 -8.36
CA ASP A 317 5.25 -2.63 -7.87
C ASP A 317 4.38 -3.17 -6.71
N MET A 318 3.96 -4.44 -6.75
CA MET A 318 3.28 -5.09 -5.62
C MET A 318 4.12 -5.02 -4.33
N LEU A 319 5.44 -5.24 -4.41
CA LEU A 319 6.35 -5.10 -3.26
C LEU A 319 6.36 -3.67 -2.70
N GLU A 320 6.36 -2.64 -3.55
CA GLU A 320 6.32 -1.24 -3.06
C GLU A 320 4.99 -0.90 -2.38
N ILE A 321 3.87 -1.41 -2.93
CA ILE A 321 2.55 -1.29 -2.32
C ILE A 321 2.56 -1.97 -0.94
N ILE A 322 3.00 -3.24 -0.86
CA ILE A 322 3.06 -4.03 0.37
C ILE A 322 3.85 -3.31 1.46
N ASN A 323 5.09 -2.90 1.18
CA ASN A 323 5.98 -2.23 2.14
C ASN A 323 5.36 -0.92 2.71
N ASN A 324 4.50 -0.25 1.95
CA ASN A 324 3.79 0.93 2.42
C ASN A 324 2.52 0.58 3.20
N PHE A 325 1.76 -0.44 2.80
CA PHE A 325 0.55 -0.87 3.51
C PHE A 325 0.84 -1.72 4.78
N GLU A 326 2.06 -2.24 4.98
CA GLU A 326 2.46 -2.84 6.27
C GLU A 326 2.27 -1.86 7.45
N LYS A 327 2.42 -0.54 7.21
CA LYS A 327 2.19 0.54 8.18
C LYS A 327 0.75 0.60 8.74
N VAL A 328 -0.20 -0.10 8.11
CA VAL A 328 -1.60 -0.23 8.54
C VAL A 328 -2.01 -1.69 8.87
N ASN A 329 -1.04 -2.57 9.14
CA ASN A 329 -1.24 -3.89 9.75
C ASN A 329 -2.29 -4.80 9.05
N PHE A 330 -2.30 -4.85 7.72
CA PHE A 330 -3.16 -5.80 6.99
C PHE A 330 -2.85 -7.26 7.37
N SER A 331 -3.88 -8.09 7.51
CA SER A 331 -3.78 -9.49 7.95
C SER A 331 -3.91 -10.49 6.81
N ARG A 332 -4.64 -10.14 5.74
CA ARG A 332 -4.99 -11.02 4.61
C ARG A 332 -4.73 -10.33 3.27
N LEU A 333 -4.50 -11.14 2.23
CA LEU A 333 -4.39 -10.70 0.83
C LEU A 333 -5.67 -11.05 0.07
N LEU A 334 -6.08 -10.16 -0.84
CA LEU A 334 -7.20 -10.36 -1.76
C LEU A 334 -6.75 -9.90 -3.15
N PHE A 335 -6.91 -10.75 -4.16
CA PHE A 335 -6.50 -10.43 -5.53
C PHE A 335 -7.71 -10.19 -6.43
N THR A 336 -7.66 -9.11 -7.20
CA THR A 336 -8.70 -8.73 -8.16
C THR A 336 -8.20 -8.86 -9.58
N LYS A 337 -9.12 -8.81 -10.56
CA LYS A 337 -8.80 -8.75 -11.99
C LYS A 337 -7.99 -9.96 -12.50
N LEU A 338 -8.31 -11.18 -12.03
CA LEU A 338 -7.70 -12.43 -12.54
C LEU A 338 -8.13 -12.73 -13.99
N ASP A 339 -9.23 -12.11 -14.41
CA ASP A 339 -9.80 -12.03 -15.75
C ASP A 339 -9.07 -11.05 -16.69
N GLU A 340 -8.24 -10.14 -16.17
CA GLU A 340 -7.48 -9.16 -16.96
C GLU A 340 -5.99 -9.55 -17.16
N THR A 341 -5.58 -10.75 -16.71
CA THR A 341 -4.21 -11.26 -16.85
C THR A 341 -4.19 -12.70 -17.36
N SER A 342 -3.11 -13.07 -18.06
CA SER A 342 -2.79 -14.46 -18.41
C SER A 342 -1.64 -15.04 -17.57
N THR A 343 -0.92 -14.22 -16.81
CA THR A 343 0.14 -14.66 -15.88
C THR A 343 -0.27 -14.45 -14.43
N TYR A 344 0.10 -15.40 -13.55
CA TYR A 344 -0.41 -15.47 -12.17
C TYR A 344 0.69 -15.63 -11.10
N GLY A 345 1.95 -15.81 -11.49
CA GLY A 345 3.09 -16.04 -10.58
C GLY A 345 3.43 -14.87 -9.66
N ALA A 346 3.02 -13.66 -10.01
CA ALA A 346 3.09 -12.49 -9.12
C ALA A 346 2.27 -12.69 -7.84
N ILE A 347 1.15 -13.43 -7.90
CA ILE A 347 0.33 -13.81 -6.74
C ILE A 347 1.14 -14.74 -5.82
N LEU A 348 1.73 -15.81 -6.38
CA LEU A 348 2.54 -16.78 -5.65
C LEU A 348 3.74 -16.13 -4.95
N SER A 349 4.49 -15.31 -5.69
CA SER A 349 5.66 -14.60 -5.19
C SER A 349 5.30 -13.64 -4.06
N THR A 350 4.14 -12.96 -4.17
CA THR A 350 3.60 -12.06 -3.14
C THR A 350 3.19 -12.81 -1.86
N VAL A 351 2.47 -13.93 -2.00
CA VAL A 351 2.04 -14.76 -0.86
C VAL A 351 3.25 -15.38 -0.15
N TYR A 352 4.22 -15.88 -0.90
CA TYR A 352 5.48 -16.39 -0.37
C TYR A 352 6.28 -15.32 0.38
N LYS A 353 6.46 -14.14 -0.23
CA LYS A 353 7.24 -13.01 0.34
C LYS A 353 6.62 -12.47 1.62
N THR A 354 5.32 -12.20 1.63
CA THR A 354 4.59 -11.62 2.77
C THR A 354 4.26 -12.64 3.86
N LYS A 355 4.21 -13.93 3.50
CA LYS A 355 3.72 -15.06 4.31
C LYS A 355 2.25 -14.93 4.76
N LYS A 356 1.52 -13.89 4.35
CA LYS A 356 0.10 -13.66 4.67
C LYS A 356 -0.77 -14.70 3.94
N ASN A 357 -1.99 -14.96 4.43
CA ASN A 357 -2.92 -15.86 3.73
C ASN A 357 -3.67 -15.12 2.61
N LEU A 358 -3.89 -15.82 1.50
CA LEU A 358 -4.96 -15.49 0.55
C LEU A 358 -6.33 -15.61 1.22
N SER A 359 -7.31 -14.89 0.66
CA SER A 359 -8.70 -14.92 1.12
C SER A 359 -9.67 -15.17 -0.04
N TYR A 360 -9.84 -14.17 -0.91
CA TYR A 360 -10.70 -14.22 -2.08
C TYR A 360 -9.94 -13.80 -3.35
N CYS A 361 -10.48 -14.23 -4.48
CA CYS A 361 -10.10 -13.80 -5.82
C CYS A 361 -11.33 -13.26 -6.56
N THR A 362 -11.17 -12.25 -7.44
CA THR A 362 -12.24 -11.79 -8.33
C THR A 362 -11.89 -12.01 -9.80
N THR A 363 -12.86 -12.47 -10.58
CA THR A 363 -12.72 -12.95 -11.97
C THR A 363 -13.70 -12.26 -12.91
N GLY A 364 -13.92 -10.96 -12.74
CA GLY A 364 -14.88 -10.17 -13.52
C GLY A 364 -15.48 -8.99 -12.75
N GLN A 365 -16.54 -8.40 -13.30
CA GLN A 365 -17.17 -7.15 -12.83
C GLN A 365 -18.56 -7.34 -12.20
N ASN A 366 -19.22 -8.47 -12.40
CA ASN A 366 -20.59 -8.74 -11.93
C ASN A 366 -20.66 -8.83 -10.41
N VAL A 367 -21.79 -8.38 -9.85
CA VAL A 367 -22.09 -8.39 -8.43
C VAL A 367 -23.43 -9.13 -8.24
N PRO A 368 -23.51 -10.20 -7.42
CA PRO A 368 -22.47 -10.71 -6.51
C PRO A 368 -21.36 -11.57 -7.14
N ASP A 369 -21.60 -12.13 -8.33
CA ASP A 369 -21.09 -13.47 -8.67
C ASP A 369 -19.58 -13.58 -8.92
N ASP A 370 -18.93 -12.53 -9.42
CA ASP A 370 -17.52 -12.60 -9.85
C ASP A 370 -16.52 -12.50 -8.68
N ILE A 371 -16.78 -13.19 -7.56
CA ILE A 371 -15.85 -13.39 -6.44
C ILE A 371 -15.90 -14.83 -5.93
N GLU A 372 -14.74 -15.44 -5.73
CA GLU A 372 -14.60 -16.78 -5.16
C GLU A 372 -13.65 -16.76 -3.96
N VAL A 373 -13.81 -17.72 -3.04
CA VAL A 373 -12.72 -18.05 -2.10
C VAL A 373 -11.54 -18.51 -2.94
N ALA A 374 -10.36 -17.93 -2.73
CA ALA A 374 -9.20 -18.23 -3.58
C ALA A 374 -8.86 -19.73 -3.55
N ASP A 375 -8.92 -20.43 -4.68
CA ASP A 375 -8.55 -21.86 -4.74
C ASP A 375 -7.06 -22.00 -5.07
N CYS A 376 -6.29 -22.55 -4.13
CA CYS A 376 -4.84 -22.70 -4.25
C CYS A 376 -4.41 -23.80 -5.23
N ARG A 377 -5.27 -24.78 -5.55
CA ARG A 377 -5.01 -25.78 -6.58
C ARG A 377 -5.29 -25.19 -7.97
N LYS A 378 -6.45 -24.55 -8.14
CA LYS A 378 -6.81 -23.79 -9.35
C LYS A 378 -5.73 -22.75 -9.69
N LEU A 379 -5.28 -21.98 -8.70
CA LEU A 379 -4.18 -21.02 -8.86
C LEU A 379 -2.86 -21.71 -9.22
N ALA A 380 -2.50 -22.85 -8.60
CA ALA A 380 -1.28 -23.58 -8.95
C ALA A 380 -1.31 -24.12 -10.40
N GLU A 381 -2.46 -24.63 -10.84
CA GLU A 381 -2.69 -25.09 -12.21
C GLU A 381 -2.59 -23.91 -13.21
N LEU A 382 -3.16 -22.74 -12.87
CA LEU A 382 -3.03 -21.51 -13.65
C LEU A 382 -1.60 -20.95 -13.71
N ILE A 383 -0.81 -21.06 -12.62
CA ILE A 383 0.59 -20.59 -12.57
C ILE A 383 1.53 -21.47 -13.42
N LEU A 384 1.21 -22.76 -13.57
CA LEU A 384 1.96 -23.69 -14.44
C LEU A 384 1.49 -23.64 -15.90
N GLY A 385 0.23 -23.27 -16.12
CA GLY A 385 -0.42 -23.21 -17.43
C GLY A 385 -0.32 -24.52 -18.22
N ASP A 386 -0.46 -24.41 -19.54
CA ASP A 386 -0.37 -25.55 -20.45
C ASP A 386 1.06 -25.85 -20.93
N GLY A 387 2.00 -24.92 -20.72
CA GLY A 387 3.42 -25.15 -21.01
C GLY A 387 4.01 -26.32 -20.21
N ALA A 388 3.43 -26.66 -19.06
CA ALA A 388 3.77 -27.80 -18.23
C ALA A 388 3.05 -29.12 -18.64
N GLN A 389 2.64 -29.28 -19.90
CA GLN A 389 2.21 -30.55 -20.51
C GLN A 389 3.34 -31.24 -21.32
#